data_AF-A0A5M9GLW9-F1
#
_entry.id   AF-A0A5M9GLW9-F1
#
_cell.length_a   1.000
_cell.length_b   1.000
_cell.length_c   1.000
_cell.angle_alpha   90.00
_cell.angle_beta   90.00
_cell.angle_gamma   90.00
#
_symmetry.space_group_name_H-M   'P 1'
#
loop_
_entity.id
_entity.type
_entity.pdbx_description
1 polymer ?
#
loop_
_entity_poly.entity_id
_entity_poly.type
_entity_poly.pdbx_seq_one_letter_code
_entity_poly.pdbx_strand_id
1 'polypeptide(L)'
;MIFCIVLLSGWKRSVSDQQTIEWIHHCIAGRFNASEGTKLKKWELNISEVGFLRLRKYYPNGKQEYFSFNLSRLNAMTYLGTVGSGYIILKTKADDIIVQTYNDRKGNVDSMATSLKLPVVNMEPEQLDTLNRYLESFKQDRIE
;
A
#
# COMPACT_ATOMS: atom_id res chain seq x y z
N MET A 1 -48.56 -10.18 2.42
CA MET A 1 -47.60 -9.39 1.64
C MET A 1 -46.30 -9.38 2.42
N ILE A 2 -45.33 -10.18 1.96
CA ILE A 2 -44.10 -10.55 2.69
C ILE A 2 -42.90 -9.99 1.91
N PHE A 3 -41.93 -9.46 2.66
CA PHE A 3 -40.55 -9.10 2.26
C PHE A 3 -40.42 -7.81 1.43
N CYS A 4 -39.37 -6.99 1.57
CA CYS A 4 -38.05 -7.21 2.13
C CYS A 4 -37.48 -5.83 2.54
N ILE A 5 -37.23 -5.61 3.83
CA ILE A 5 -36.34 -4.51 4.25
C ILE A 5 -34.93 -5.04 4.03
N VAL A 6 -34.30 -4.60 2.94
CA VAL A 6 -32.88 -4.83 2.71
C VAL A 6 -32.13 -4.07 3.80
N LEU A 7 -31.76 -4.79 4.86
CA LEU A 7 -30.79 -4.33 5.84
C LEU A 7 -29.45 -4.23 5.11
N LEU A 8 -29.14 -3.03 4.60
CA LEU A 8 -27.77 -2.59 4.44
C LEU A 8 -27.19 -2.41 5.84
N SER A 9 -26.85 -3.51 6.50
CA SER A 9 -25.95 -3.51 7.64
C SER A 9 -24.58 -3.08 7.13
N GLY A 10 -24.39 -1.77 6.99
CA GLY A 10 -23.08 -1.17 6.83
C GLY A 10 -22.25 -1.63 8.02
N TRP A 11 -21.24 -2.46 7.74
CA TRP A 11 -20.23 -2.84 8.71
C TRP A 11 -19.69 -1.56 9.35
N LYS A 12 -20.05 -1.31 10.62
CA LYS A 12 -19.47 -0.21 11.39
C LYS A 12 -18.05 -0.61 11.72
N ARG A 13 -17.12 -0.21 10.85
CA ARG A 13 -15.70 -0.35 11.12
C ARG A 13 -15.31 0.61 12.25
N SER A 14 -14.42 0.17 13.12
CA SER A 14 -14.11 0.89 14.36
C SER A 14 -13.41 2.23 14.05
N VAL A 15 -13.61 3.25 14.88
CA VAL A 15 -12.89 4.54 14.76
C VAL A 15 -11.36 4.34 14.76
N SER A 16 -10.88 3.29 15.43
CA SER A 16 -9.47 2.89 15.42
C SER A 16 -8.94 2.49 14.05
N ASP A 17 -9.77 1.92 13.17
CA ASP A 17 -9.32 1.48 11.84
C ASP A 17 -9.12 2.67 10.90
N GLN A 18 -9.98 3.68 11.01
CA GLN A 18 -9.84 4.93 10.25
C GLN A 18 -8.60 5.71 10.68
N GLN A 19 -8.37 5.85 11.98
CA GLN A 19 -7.15 6.47 12.52
C GLN A 19 -5.89 5.71 12.09
N THR A 20 -5.96 4.38 12.05
CA THR A 20 -4.87 3.51 11.56
C THR A 20 -4.56 3.80 10.09
N ILE A 21 -5.58 3.86 9.23
CA ILE A 21 -5.42 4.17 7.79
C ILE A 21 -4.81 5.57 7.60
N GLU A 22 -5.33 6.58 8.30
CA GLU A 22 -4.84 7.95 8.23
C GLU A 22 -3.38 8.05 8.69
N TRP A 23 -3.01 7.34 9.76
CA TRP A 23 -1.63 7.29 10.21
C TRP A 23 -0.71 6.65 9.17
N ILE A 24 -1.11 5.52 8.56
CA ILE A 24 -0.30 4.86 7.52
C ILE A 24 -0.13 5.80 6.32
N HIS A 25 -1.19 6.49 5.89
CA HIS A 25 -1.10 7.47 4.81
C HIS A 25 -0.11 8.57 5.15
N HIS A 26 -0.25 9.17 6.33
CA HIS A 26 0.66 10.24 6.76
C HIS A 26 2.12 9.74 6.85
N CYS A 27 2.33 8.57 7.42
CA CYS A 27 3.65 7.95 7.56
C CYS A 27 4.30 7.68 6.20
N ILE A 28 3.63 6.97 5.29
CA ILE A 28 4.25 6.58 4.02
C ILE A 28 4.28 7.77 3.05
N ALA A 29 3.19 8.52 2.88
CA ALA A 29 3.12 9.60 1.90
C ALA A 29 4.12 10.73 2.22
N GLY A 30 4.31 11.06 3.50
CA GLY A 30 5.25 12.09 3.94
C GLY A 30 6.73 11.69 3.88
N ARG A 31 7.03 10.41 3.65
CA ARG A 31 8.40 9.86 3.67
C ARG A 31 8.88 9.42 2.30
N PHE A 32 8.19 9.86 1.24
CA PHE A 32 8.57 9.56 -0.13
C PHE A 32 10.02 9.96 -0.43
N ASN A 33 10.81 9.03 -0.94
CA ASN A 33 12.14 9.33 -1.43
C ASN A 33 12.16 9.49 -2.96
N ALA A 34 12.18 10.73 -3.42
CA ALA A 34 12.37 11.08 -4.83
C ALA A 34 13.84 11.09 -5.29
N SER A 35 14.80 10.95 -4.36
CA SER A 35 16.23 11.13 -4.64
C SER A 35 16.86 9.98 -5.42
N GLU A 36 18.12 10.21 -5.83
CA GLU A 36 18.74 9.64 -7.01
C GLU A 36 18.69 8.11 -7.12
N GLY A 37 18.21 7.64 -8.28
CA GLY A 37 18.12 6.22 -8.64
C GLY A 37 16.72 5.81 -9.13
N THR A 38 15.65 6.38 -8.57
CA THR A 38 14.28 5.91 -8.86
C THR A 38 13.63 6.61 -10.06
N LYS A 39 14.16 7.75 -10.52
CA LYS A 39 13.55 8.60 -11.58
C LYS A 39 12.03 8.79 -11.38
N LEU A 40 11.58 8.91 -10.13
CA LEU A 40 10.17 8.94 -9.77
C LEU A 40 9.76 10.38 -9.45
N LYS A 41 8.82 10.94 -10.21
CA LYS A 41 8.37 12.34 -10.08
C LYS A 41 7.49 12.53 -8.85
N LYS A 42 6.53 11.63 -8.66
CA LYS A 42 5.65 11.60 -7.48
C LYS A 42 5.07 10.20 -7.34
N TRP A 43 4.48 9.94 -6.18
CA TRP A 43 3.58 8.82 -5.98
C TRP A 43 2.29 9.27 -5.30
N GLU A 44 1.26 8.45 -5.38
CA GLU A 44 -0.01 8.62 -4.69
C GLU A 44 -0.36 7.29 -4.04
N LEU A 45 -0.45 7.29 -2.71
CA LEU A 45 -0.87 6.15 -1.92
C LEU A 45 -2.30 6.36 -1.45
N ASN A 46 -3.14 5.35 -1.63
CA ASN A 46 -4.46 5.28 -1.05
C ASN A 46 -4.67 3.88 -0.44
N ILE A 47 -5.35 3.83 0.69
CA ILE A 47 -5.77 2.61 1.36
C ILE A 47 -7.25 2.83 1.63
N SER A 48 -8.09 1.98 1.04
CA SER A 48 -9.53 2.04 1.28
C SER A 48 -9.87 1.51 2.67
N GLU A 49 -11.05 1.86 3.17
CA GLU A 49 -11.62 1.31 4.41
C GLU A 49 -11.70 -0.22 4.44
N VAL A 50 -11.79 -0.89 3.28
CA VAL A 50 -11.79 -2.35 3.17
C VAL A 50 -10.38 -2.97 3.09
N GLY A 51 -9.34 -2.19 3.36
CA GLY A 51 -7.94 -2.63 3.38
C GLY A 51 -7.30 -2.79 2.00
N PHE A 52 -7.91 -2.27 0.93
CA PHE A 52 -7.31 -2.30 -0.39
C PHE A 52 -6.29 -1.17 -0.56
N LEU A 53 -5.01 -1.54 -0.74
CA LEU A 53 -3.92 -0.60 -1.00
C LEU A 53 -3.82 -0.35 -2.50
N ARG A 54 -3.74 0.93 -2.88
CA ARG A 54 -3.46 1.40 -4.24
C ARG A 54 -2.29 2.36 -4.20
N LEU A 55 -1.27 2.08 -4.99
CA LEU A 55 -0.14 2.97 -5.18
C LEU A 55 -0.02 3.30 -6.65
N ARG A 56 0.05 4.59 -6.98
CA ARG A 56 0.35 5.07 -8.32
C ARG A 56 1.67 5.82 -8.31
N LYS A 57 2.60 5.39 -9.16
CA LYS A 57 3.92 6.00 -9.37
C LYS A 57 3.91 6.75 -10.69
N TYR A 58 4.44 7.97 -10.69
CA TYR A 58 4.51 8.82 -11.88
C TYR A 58 5.96 9.11 -12.23
N TYR A 59 6.34 8.86 -13.47
CA TYR A 59 7.71 9.07 -13.96
C TYR A 59 7.79 10.35 -14.82
N PRO A 60 8.95 11.03 -14.88
CA PRO A 60 9.13 12.25 -15.67
C PRO A 60 8.81 12.08 -17.16
N ASN A 61 8.98 10.87 -17.71
CA ASN A 61 8.69 10.56 -19.12
C ASN A 61 7.19 10.31 -19.41
N GLY A 62 6.29 10.56 -18.45
CA GLY A 62 4.85 10.32 -18.59
C GLY A 62 4.43 8.88 -18.32
N LYS A 63 5.36 7.95 -18.11
CA LYS A 63 5.07 6.58 -17.67
C LYS A 63 4.41 6.62 -16.29
N GLN A 64 3.47 5.72 -16.09
CA GLN A 64 2.83 5.48 -14.81
C GLN A 64 2.89 4.00 -14.47
N GLU A 65 3.09 3.69 -13.20
CA GLU A 65 3.02 2.32 -12.67
C GLU A 65 2.01 2.29 -11.52
N TYR A 66 1.10 1.32 -11.57
CA TYR A 66 0.03 1.12 -10.63
C TYR A 66 0.24 -0.20 -9.93
N PHE A 67 0.12 -0.17 -8.62
CA PHE A 67 0.18 -1.34 -7.77
C PHE A 67 -1.10 -1.40 -6.97
N SER A 68 -1.71 -2.57 -6.90
CA SER A 68 -2.87 -2.74 -6.03
C SER A 68 -3.00 -4.15 -5.49
N PHE A 69 -3.38 -4.25 -4.22
CA PHE A 69 -3.67 -5.53 -3.56
C PHE A 69 -4.46 -5.29 -2.26
N ASN A 70 -5.07 -6.35 -1.73
CA ASN A 70 -5.69 -6.30 -0.42
C ASN A 70 -4.65 -6.54 0.69
N LEU A 71 -4.58 -5.67 1.69
CA LEU A 71 -3.65 -5.78 2.82
C LEU A 71 -3.81 -7.08 3.62
N SER A 72 -4.97 -7.74 3.58
CA SER A 72 -5.13 -9.09 4.14
C SER A 72 -4.23 -10.15 3.48
N ARG A 73 -3.76 -9.92 2.24
CA ARG A 73 -2.79 -10.77 1.54
C ARG A 73 -1.34 -10.48 1.93
N LEU A 74 -1.09 -9.42 2.71
CA LEU A 74 0.24 -9.08 3.16
C LEU A 74 0.79 -10.22 4.02
N ASN A 75 1.92 -10.78 3.60
CA ASN A 75 2.65 -11.77 4.36
C ASN A 75 3.60 -11.10 5.36
N ALA A 76 4.41 -10.17 4.87
CA ALA A 76 5.44 -9.50 5.68
C ALA A 76 5.76 -8.10 5.14
N MET A 77 6.19 -7.22 6.03
CA MET A 77 6.91 -5.99 5.71
C MET A 77 8.38 -6.19 6.06
N THR A 78 9.29 -5.71 5.22
CA THR A 78 10.73 -5.65 5.53
C THR A 78 11.25 -4.26 5.23
N TYR A 79 12.20 -3.77 6.02
CA TYR A 79 12.93 -2.54 5.75
C TYR A 79 14.38 -2.85 5.35
N LEU A 80 14.85 -2.23 4.27
CA LEU A 80 16.24 -2.30 3.83
C LEU A 80 16.80 -0.90 3.65
N GLY A 81 17.69 -0.46 4.54
CA GLY A 81 18.33 0.85 4.43
C GLY A 81 18.85 1.37 5.76
N THR A 82 19.09 2.68 5.81
CA THR A 82 19.44 3.44 7.01
C THR A 82 18.26 4.32 7.43
N VAL A 83 18.36 5.05 8.53
CA VAL A 83 17.33 6.04 8.91
C VAL A 83 17.15 7.10 7.81
N GLY A 84 18.25 7.54 7.19
CA GLY A 84 18.21 8.60 6.16
C GLY A 84 17.57 8.17 4.84
N SER A 85 17.78 6.92 4.41
CA SER A 85 17.20 6.40 3.18
C SER A 85 17.12 4.88 3.14
N GLY A 86 16.07 4.36 2.51
CA GLY A 86 15.88 2.93 2.37
C GLY A 86 14.65 2.55 1.55
N TYR A 87 14.28 1.29 1.68
CA TYR A 87 13.14 0.70 1.01
C TYR A 87 12.29 -0.09 2.00
N ILE A 88 11.00 0.23 2.04
CA ILE A 88 10.00 -0.66 2.60
C ILE A 88 9.61 -1.65 1.49
N ILE A 89 9.63 -2.93 1.83
CA ILE A 89 9.26 -4.02 0.93
C ILE A 89 8.06 -4.74 1.54
N LEU A 90 6.91 -4.59 0.89
CA LEU A 90 5.69 -5.34 1.21
C LEU A 90 5.72 -6.63 0.41
N LYS A 91 5.52 -7.78 1.07
CA LYS A 91 5.52 -9.10 0.42
C LYS A 91 4.19 -9.81 0.63
N THR A 92 3.70 -10.47 -0.40
CA THR A 92 2.55 -11.39 -0.35
C THR A 92 3.04 -12.83 -0.47
N LYS A 93 2.20 -13.81 -0.12
CA LYS A 93 2.58 -15.24 -0.22
C LYS A 93 2.53 -15.74 -1.66
N ALA A 94 1.56 -15.27 -2.42
CA ALA A 94 1.38 -15.56 -3.83
C ALA A 94 1.44 -14.28 -4.65
N ASP A 95 1.21 -14.43 -5.95
CA ASP A 95 1.08 -13.34 -6.92
C ASP A 95 -0.24 -12.58 -6.69
N ASP A 96 -0.30 -11.81 -5.61
CA ASP A 96 -1.48 -11.07 -5.14
C ASP A 96 -1.41 -9.57 -5.45
N ILE A 97 -0.24 -9.07 -5.89
CA ILE A 97 -0.05 -7.65 -6.21
C ILE A 97 -0.22 -7.44 -7.71
N ILE A 98 -1.32 -6.79 -8.08
CA ILE A 98 -1.55 -6.36 -9.46
C ILE A 98 -0.58 -5.23 -9.79
N VAL A 99 0.13 -5.35 -10.90
CA VAL A 99 1.07 -4.37 -11.44
C VAL A 99 0.64 -3.99 -12.84
N GLN A 100 0.29 -2.72 -13.04
CA GLN A 100 -0.15 -2.20 -14.32
C GLN A 100 0.70 -0.99 -14.72
N THR A 101 1.11 -0.91 -15.97
CA THR A 101 1.87 0.24 -16.49
C THR A 101 1.12 0.93 -17.61
N TYR A 102 1.28 2.26 -17.68
CA TYR A 102 0.70 3.10 -18.73
C TYR A 102 1.78 4.01 -19.29
N ASN A 103 1.73 4.27 -20.60
CA ASN A 103 2.73 5.05 -21.33
C ASN A 103 4.16 4.51 -21.16
N ASP A 104 4.30 3.19 -21.02
CA ASP A 104 5.62 2.56 -21.06
C ASP A 104 6.11 2.47 -22.51
N ARG A 105 7.35 2.89 -22.75
CA ARG A 105 7.99 2.85 -24.08
C ARG A 105 8.07 1.42 -24.64
N LYS A 106 8.09 0.40 -23.77
CA LYS A 106 8.12 -1.01 -24.16
C LYS A 106 6.72 -1.63 -24.34
N GLY A 107 5.67 -0.84 -24.17
CA GLY A 107 4.29 -1.31 -24.11
C GLY A 107 3.79 -1.45 -22.68
N ASN A 108 2.49 -1.22 -22.50
CA ASN A 108 1.83 -1.34 -21.20
C ASN A 108 1.88 -2.79 -20.72
N VAL A 109 2.15 -2.97 -19.44
CA VAL A 109 2.24 -4.26 -18.77
C VAL A 109 1.03 -4.41 -17.87
N ASP A 110 0.46 -5.61 -17.83
CA ASP A 110 -0.52 -6.04 -16.82
C ASP A 110 -0.04 -7.39 -16.28
N SER A 111 0.42 -7.41 -15.04
CA SER A 111 1.04 -8.57 -14.42
C SER A 111 0.72 -8.66 -12.94
N MET A 112 1.05 -9.80 -12.35
CA MET A 112 1.01 -9.99 -10.90
C MET A 112 2.42 -10.05 -10.33
N ALA A 113 2.57 -9.72 -9.05
CA ALA A 113 3.84 -9.76 -8.33
C ALA A 113 3.65 -10.21 -6.88
N THR A 114 4.73 -10.68 -6.28
CA THR A 114 4.79 -11.07 -4.86
C THR A 114 5.35 -9.99 -3.95
N SER A 115 5.86 -8.89 -4.51
CA SER A 115 6.47 -7.81 -3.71
C SER A 115 6.26 -6.41 -4.29
N LEU A 116 6.07 -5.46 -3.40
CA LEU A 116 5.98 -4.03 -3.68
C LEU A 116 7.07 -3.28 -2.91
N LYS A 117 7.95 -2.62 -3.67
CA LYS A 117 9.06 -1.81 -3.13
C LYS A 117 8.70 -0.32 -3.10
N LEU A 118 8.83 0.28 -1.92
CA LEU A 118 8.52 1.67 -1.62
C LEU A 118 9.80 2.40 -1.19
N PRO A 119 10.35 3.30 -2.00
CA PRO A 119 11.50 4.11 -1.61
C PRO A 119 11.09 5.17 -0.58
N VAL A 120 11.77 5.19 0.56
CA VAL A 120 11.47 6.10 1.68
C VAL A 120 12.72 6.75 2.26
N VAL A 121 12.53 7.90 2.93
CA VAL A 121 13.56 8.66 3.67
C VAL A 121 13.12 8.94 5.09
N ASN A 122 14.09 9.18 5.97
CA ASN A 122 13.87 9.67 7.34
C ASN A 122 12.87 8.78 8.10
N MET A 123 13.13 7.48 8.10
CA MET A 123 12.32 6.47 8.79
C MET A 123 13.00 6.07 10.10
N GLU A 124 12.44 6.52 11.21
CA GLU A 124 12.90 6.10 12.54
C GLU A 124 12.45 4.66 12.86
N PRO A 125 13.21 3.91 13.67
CA PRO A 125 12.85 2.55 14.06
C PRO A 125 11.43 2.43 14.65
N GLU A 126 11.03 3.37 15.51
CA GLU A 126 9.71 3.36 16.15
C GLU A 126 8.57 3.54 15.14
N GLN A 127 8.82 4.30 14.06
CA GLN A 127 7.87 4.48 12.97
C GLN A 127 7.74 3.20 12.15
N LEU A 128 8.85 2.49 11.91
CA LEU A 128 8.83 1.20 11.22
C LEU A 128 8.08 0.15 12.03
N ASP A 129 8.30 0.10 13.34
CA ASP A 129 7.60 -0.83 14.24
C ASP A 129 6.10 -0.56 14.30
N THR A 130 5.73 0.72 14.39
CA THR A 130 4.31 1.13 14.38
C THR A 130 3.65 0.81 13.05
N LEU A 131 4.34 1.09 11.94
CA LEU A 131 3.85 0.76 10.60
C LEU A 131 3.66 -0.75 10.44
N ASN A 132 4.61 -1.58 10.89
CA ASN A 132 4.48 -3.02 10.81
C ASN A 132 3.24 -3.51 11.58
N ARG A 133 3.07 -3.03 12.82
CA ARG A 133 1.92 -3.39 13.67
C ARG A 133 0.58 -3.00 13.04
N TYR A 134 0.51 -1.80 12.46
CA TYR A 134 -0.69 -1.32 11.79
C TYR A 134 -0.98 -2.08 10.49
N LEU A 135 0.04 -2.48 9.74
CA LEU A 135 -0.15 -3.33 8.58
C LEU A 135 -0.57 -4.76 8.97
N GLU A 136 -0.13 -5.25 10.12
CA GLU A 136 -0.51 -6.56 10.66
C GLU A 136 -1.97 -6.63 11.13
N SER A 137 -2.56 -5.52 11.62
CA SER A 137 -3.96 -5.53 12.05
C SER A 137 -4.93 -5.88 10.89
N PHE A 138 -4.59 -5.50 9.65
CA PHE A 138 -5.37 -5.88 8.46
C PHE A 138 -5.38 -7.39 8.15
N LYS A 139 -4.48 -8.17 8.76
CA LYS A 139 -4.47 -9.64 8.63
C LYS A 139 -5.44 -10.31 9.61
N GLN A 140 -5.66 -9.70 10.78
CA GLN A 140 -6.41 -10.29 11.89
C GLN A 140 -7.93 -10.30 11.65
N ASP A 141 -8.44 -9.31 10.90
CA ASP A 141 -9.88 -9.07 10.68
C ASP A 141 -10.59 -10.09 9.76
N ARG A 142 -9.96 -11.22 9.40
CA ARG A 142 -10.48 -12.16 8.39
C ARG A 142 -10.26 -13.64 8.74
N ILE A 143 -10.23 -13.97 10.02
CA ILE A 143 -10.49 -15.35 10.46
C ILE A 143 -12.02 -15.48 10.58
N GLU A 144 -12.68 -15.80 9.47
CA GLU A 144 -14.03 -16.37 9.47
C GLU A 144 -13.90 -17.90 9.37
#